data_AF-A0A976JLD3-F1
#
_entry.id   AF-A0A976JLD3-F1
#
_cell.length_a   1.000
_cell.length_b   1.000
_cell.length_c   1.000
_cell.angle_alpha   90.00
_cell.angle_beta   90.00
_cell.angle_gamma   90.00
#
_symmetry.space_group_name_H-M   'P 1'
#
loop_
_entity.id
_entity.type
_entity.pdbx_description
1 polymer ?
#
loop_
_entity_poly.entity_id
_entity_poly.type
_entity_poly.pdbx_seq_one_letter_code
_entity_poly.pdbx_strand_id
1 'polypeptide(L)'
;MKKFLILILGVSSVLHAQDLIDIPVADVLRTDLDVVFEIDTDENYSKVTLDCQSFLHGINIYDENNRNLLQFYLYEPECHEVLNFIWNRKDEGKQSCIRLDLAKNGYELLESCD
;
A
#
# COMPACT_ATOMS: atom_id res chain seq x y z
N MET A 1 48.87 -2.01 -38.05
CA MET A 1 47.75 -1.12 -37.68
C MET A 1 46.48 -1.95 -37.53
N LYS A 2 46.04 -2.27 -36.31
CA LYS A 2 44.76 -2.97 -36.09
C LYS A 2 44.17 -2.59 -34.72
N LYS A 3 43.27 -1.61 -34.81
CA LYS A 3 42.04 -1.33 -34.03
C LYS A 3 42.06 -1.73 -32.54
N PHE A 4 42.22 -0.72 -31.70
CA PHE A 4 41.88 -0.72 -30.27
C PHE A 4 40.35 -0.83 -30.14
N LEU A 5 39.85 -1.91 -29.55
CA LEU A 5 38.43 -2.08 -29.24
C LEU A 5 38.19 -1.44 -27.86
N ILE A 6 37.63 -0.23 -27.83
CA ILE A 6 37.22 0.42 -26.59
C ILE A 6 35.88 -0.19 -26.18
N LEU A 7 35.93 -1.07 -25.18
CA LEU A 7 34.75 -1.65 -24.53
C LEU A 7 34.16 -0.59 -23.60
N ILE A 8 33.17 0.16 -24.07
CA ILE A 8 32.39 1.09 -23.25
C ILE A 8 31.46 0.23 -22.38
N LEU A 9 31.86 -0.06 -21.14
CA LEU A 9 30.90 -0.48 -20.11
C LEU A 9 30.01 0.72 -19.81
N GLY A 10 28.84 0.77 -20.44
CA GLY A 10 27.77 1.66 -20.03
C GLY A 10 27.37 1.29 -18.61
N VAL A 11 27.71 2.15 -17.66
CA VAL A 11 27.16 2.10 -16.30
C VAL A 11 25.70 2.47 -16.46
N SER A 12 24.83 1.47 -16.60
CA SER A 12 23.39 1.67 -16.50
C SER A 12 23.10 1.98 -15.03
N SER A 13 22.98 3.25 -14.71
CA SER A 13 22.40 3.71 -13.46
C SER A 13 21.02 3.07 -13.36
N VAL A 14 20.86 2.07 -12.49
CA VAL A 14 19.55 1.52 -12.17
C VAL A 14 18.84 2.61 -11.37
N LEU A 15 18.02 3.40 -12.05
CA LEU A 15 17.10 4.31 -11.40
C LEU A 15 16.08 3.41 -10.71
N HIS A 16 16.29 3.10 -9.43
CA HIS A 16 15.27 2.46 -8.61
C HIS A 16 14.13 3.47 -8.49
N ALA A 17 13.06 3.26 -9.27
CA ALA A 17 11.77 3.81 -8.90
C ALA A 17 11.49 3.32 -7.47
N GLN A 18 11.25 4.26 -6.54
CA GLN A 18 10.77 3.86 -5.23
C GLN A 18 9.35 3.33 -5.44
N ASP A 19 9.19 2.01 -5.31
CA ASP A 19 7.88 1.35 -5.36
C ASP A 19 7.17 1.51 -4.00
N LEU A 20 7.11 2.75 -3.51
CA LEU A 20 6.41 3.15 -2.30
C LEU A 20 5.03 3.69 -2.66
N ILE A 21 3.99 3.21 -1.98
CA ILE A 21 2.62 3.68 -2.15
C ILE A 21 2.10 4.16 -0.80
N ASP A 22 1.73 5.44 -0.74
CA ASP A 22 1.14 6.04 0.44
C ASP A 22 -0.38 6.08 0.33
N ILE A 23 -1.04 5.53 1.34
CA ILE A 23 -2.48 5.44 1.44
C ILE A 23 -2.92 6.32 2.62
N PRO A 24 -3.36 7.58 2.36
CA PRO A 24 -3.91 8.42 3.41
C PRO A 24 -5.24 7.84 3.86
N VAL A 25 -5.44 7.75 5.16
CA VAL A 25 -6.64 7.16 5.75
C VAL A 25 -7.45 8.25 6.43
N ALA A 26 -8.60 8.56 5.84
CA ALA A 26 -9.59 9.49 6.37
C ALA A 26 -10.56 8.79 7.32
N ASP A 27 -11.05 7.61 6.94
CA ASP A 27 -11.94 6.79 7.74
C ASP A 27 -11.85 5.29 7.38
N VAL A 28 -12.47 4.43 8.18
CA VAL A 28 -12.70 3.01 7.92
C VAL A 28 -14.18 2.71 8.02
N LEU A 29 -14.74 2.27 6.90
CA LEU A 29 -16.12 1.87 6.76
C LEU A 29 -16.23 0.34 6.81
N ARG A 30 -17.22 -0.16 7.55
CA ARG A 30 -17.55 -1.59 7.52
C ARG A 30 -18.29 -1.87 6.21
N THR A 31 -17.90 -2.95 5.52
CA THR A 31 -18.67 -3.44 4.38
C THR A 31 -19.74 -4.43 4.85
N ASP A 32 -20.56 -4.93 3.92
CA ASP A 32 -21.53 -6.01 4.17
C ASP A 32 -20.87 -7.34 4.56
N LEU A 33 -19.55 -7.45 4.40
CA LEU A 33 -18.75 -8.59 4.84
C LEU A 33 -18.12 -8.25 6.20
N ASP A 34 -18.39 -9.07 7.22
CA ASP A 34 -18.10 -8.80 8.63
C ASP A 34 -16.63 -8.45 8.96
N VAL A 35 -15.68 -8.73 8.05
CA VAL A 35 -14.24 -8.51 8.25
C VAL A 35 -13.54 -7.99 6.98
N VAL A 36 -14.31 -7.38 6.07
CA VAL A 36 -13.75 -6.56 4.99
C VAL A 36 -14.08 -5.11 5.28
N PHE A 37 -13.06 -4.28 5.30
CA PHE A 37 -13.15 -2.87 5.63
C PHE A 37 -12.80 -2.05 4.41
N GLU A 38 -13.60 -1.04 4.10
CA GLU A 38 -13.26 -0.03 3.11
C GLU A 38 -12.49 1.10 3.82
N ILE A 39 -11.30 1.40 3.32
CA ILE A 39 -10.49 2.52 3.78
C ILE A 39 -10.91 3.71 2.93
N ASP A 40 -11.52 4.70 3.58
CA ASP A 40 -11.85 5.98 2.96
C ASP A 40 -10.56 6.80 2.83
N THR A 41 -10.26 7.24 1.61
CA THR A 41 -9.04 7.96 1.26
C THR A 41 -9.42 9.28 0.62
N ASP A 42 -8.76 10.38 0.99
CA ASP A 42 -9.25 11.71 0.64
C ASP A 42 -9.37 11.95 -0.88
N GLU A 43 -8.37 11.62 -1.71
CA GLU A 43 -8.43 12.01 -3.14
C GLU A 43 -7.66 11.09 -4.14
N ASN A 44 -6.93 10.07 -3.68
CA ASN A 44 -5.94 9.38 -4.54
C ASN A 44 -6.39 8.01 -5.09
N TYR A 45 -7.39 7.38 -4.48
CA TYR A 45 -7.82 6.03 -4.83
C TYR A 45 -9.34 5.97 -4.93
N SER A 46 -9.87 5.27 -5.94
CA SER A 46 -11.31 5.13 -6.09
C SER A 46 -11.92 4.25 -5.01
N LYS A 47 -11.16 3.24 -4.55
CA LYS A 47 -11.51 2.39 -3.43
C LYS A 47 -10.28 1.66 -2.90
N VAL A 48 -10.13 1.60 -1.59
CA VAL A 48 -9.14 0.77 -0.91
C VAL A 48 -9.87 -0.14 0.07
N THR A 49 -9.52 -1.42 0.12
CA THR A 49 -10.09 -2.36 1.09
C THR A 49 -9.02 -3.09 1.87
N LEU A 50 -9.23 -3.26 3.17
CA LEU A 50 -8.48 -4.12 4.06
C LEU A 50 -9.30 -5.38 4.36
N ASP A 51 -8.79 -6.54 3.93
CA ASP A 51 -9.44 -7.83 4.14
C ASP A 51 -8.64 -8.65 5.16
N CYS A 52 -9.22 -8.89 6.34
CA CYS A 52 -8.57 -9.62 7.44
C CYS A 52 -9.16 -11.00 7.73
N GLN A 53 -10.05 -11.54 6.89
CA GLN A 53 -10.60 -12.90 7.10
C GLN A 53 -10.67 -13.77 5.85
N SER A 54 -10.66 -13.18 4.65
CA SER A 54 -10.65 -14.00 3.43
C SER A 54 -9.38 -14.82 3.32
N PHE A 55 -9.42 -15.87 2.48
CA PHE A 55 -8.24 -16.68 2.15
C PHE A 55 -7.02 -15.85 1.69
N LEU A 56 -7.26 -14.64 1.17
CA LEU A 56 -6.24 -13.67 0.75
C LEU A 56 -6.32 -12.40 1.61
N HIS A 57 -5.67 -12.43 2.78
CA HIS A 57 -5.56 -11.26 3.64
C HIS A 57 -4.71 -10.18 3.00
N GLY A 58 -5.12 -8.92 3.12
CA GLY A 58 -4.32 -7.82 2.58
C GLY A 58 -5.07 -6.55 2.26
N ILE A 59 -4.34 -5.64 1.62
CA ILE A 59 -4.82 -4.36 1.12
C ILE A 59 -5.03 -4.49 -0.38
N ASN A 60 -6.23 -4.13 -0.85
CA ASN A 60 -6.56 -4.08 -2.27
C ASN A 60 -6.89 -2.65 -2.68
N ILE A 61 -6.31 -2.20 -3.79
CA ILE A 61 -6.58 -0.88 -4.39
C ILE A 61 -7.32 -1.09 -5.71
N TYR A 62 -8.42 -0.37 -5.90
CA TYR A 62 -9.26 -0.47 -7.09
C TYR A 62 -9.34 0.86 -7.83
N ASP A 63 -9.58 0.77 -9.15
CA ASP A 63 -9.93 1.91 -9.98
C ASP A 63 -11.43 2.23 -9.95
N GLU A 64 -11.82 3.29 -10.63
CA GLU A 64 -13.21 3.76 -10.77
C GLU A 64 -14.16 2.72 -11.39
N ASN A 65 -13.62 1.71 -12.08
CA ASN A 65 -14.37 0.62 -12.69
C ASN A 65 -14.40 -0.64 -11.80
N ASN A 66 -14.01 -0.53 -10.52
CA ASN A 66 -13.85 -1.64 -9.58
C ASN A 66 -12.85 -2.72 -10.04
N ARG A 67 -11.88 -2.39 -10.90
CA ARG A 67 -10.81 -3.31 -11.26
C ARG A 67 -9.72 -3.24 -10.20
N ASN A 68 -9.31 -4.40 -9.69
CA ASN A 68 -8.21 -4.50 -8.73
C ASN A 68 -6.90 -4.11 -9.44
N LEU A 69 -6.33 -2.98 -9.06
CA LEU A 69 -5.06 -2.46 -9.57
C LEU A 69 -3.86 -3.05 -8.84
N LEU A 70 -4.02 -3.28 -7.54
CA LEU A 70 -2.96 -3.76 -6.67
C LEU A 70 -3.57 -4.59 -5.53
N GLN A 71 -2.98 -5.77 -5.32
CA GLN A 71 -3.19 -6.57 -4.12
C GLN A 71 -1.86 -6.67 -3.36
N PHE A 72 -1.84 -6.15 -2.14
CA PHE A 72 -0.73 -6.27 -1.21
C PHE A 72 -1.09 -7.27 -0.12
N TYR A 73 -0.38 -8.40 -0.08
CA TYR A 73 -0.69 -9.48 0.86
C TYR A 73 -0.16 -9.16 2.25
N LEU A 74 -0.99 -9.42 3.25
CA LEU A 74 -0.63 -9.36 4.66
C LEU A 74 -0.82 -10.74 5.28
N TYR A 75 -0.09 -11.04 6.35
CA TYR A 75 -0.47 -12.11 7.26
C TYR A 75 -1.65 -11.66 8.13
N GLU A 76 -2.40 -12.61 8.70
CA GLU A 76 -3.54 -12.32 9.57
C GLU A 76 -3.16 -11.36 10.74
N PRO A 77 -2.05 -11.54 11.47
CA PRO A 77 -1.67 -10.62 12.54
C PRO A 77 -1.35 -9.20 12.04
N GLU A 78 -0.73 -9.09 10.86
CA GLU A 78 -0.38 -7.82 10.22
C GLU A 78 -1.65 -7.07 9.81
N CYS A 79 -2.64 -7.79 9.28
CA CYS A 79 -3.92 -7.20 8.93
C CYS A 79 -4.65 -6.62 10.16
N HIS A 80 -4.66 -7.37 11.27
CA HIS A 80 -5.22 -6.89 12.52
C HIS A 80 -4.42 -5.72 13.11
N GLU A 81 -3.10 -5.70 12.97
CA GLU A 81 -2.26 -4.57 13.37
C GLU A 81 -2.65 -3.30 12.61
N VAL A 82 -2.74 -3.38 11.28
CA VAL A 82 -3.17 -2.27 10.41
C VAL A 82 -4.55 -1.76 10.83
N LEU A 83 -5.53 -2.66 11.01
CA LEU A 83 -6.89 -2.30 11.40
C LEU A 83 -6.93 -1.61 12.77
N ASN A 84 -6.23 -2.16 13.76
CA ASN A 84 -6.17 -1.60 15.11
C ASN A 84 -5.49 -0.23 15.12
N PHE A 85 -4.41 -0.06 14.35
CA PHE A 85 -3.74 1.23 14.21
C PHE A 85 -4.70 2.29 13.68
N ILE A 86 -5.44 2.00 12.62
CA ILE A 86 -6.37 2.96 12.04
C ILE A 86 -7.48 3.32 13.05
N TRP A 87 -8.08 2.33 13.72
CA TRP A 87 -9.10 2.60 14.74
C TRP A 87 -8.57 3.44 15.90
N ASN A 88 -7.39 3.14 16.42
CA ASN A 88 -6.79 3.91 17.50
C ASN A 88 -6.55 5.37 17.08
N ARG A 89 -6.05 5.61 15.86
CA ARG A 89 -5.84 6.96 15.33
C ARG A 89 -7.16 7.71 15.14
N LYS A 90 -8.19 7.02 14.62
CA LYS A 90 -9.54 7.56 14.46
C LYS A 90 -10.15 7.95 15.82
N ASP A 91 -10.07 7.07 16.82
CA ASP A 91 -10.61 7.32 18.17
C ASP A 91 -9.91 8.51 18.84
N GLU A 92 -8.64 8.76 18.51
CA GLU A 92 -7.87 9.93 18.93
C GLU A 92 -8.17 11.20 18.11
N GLY A 93 -8.99 11.12 17.05
CA GLY A 93 -9.25 12.23 16.13
C GLY A 93 -8.04 12.65 15.32
N LYS A 94 -7.11 11.72 15.03
CA LYS A 94 -5.86 11.96 14.32
C LYS A 94 -5.86 11.34 12.93
N GLN A 95 -5.09 11.94 12.03
CA GLN A 95 -4.79 11.37 10.71
C GLN A 95 -3.93 10.10 10.83
N SER A 96 -3.94 9.28 9.78
CA SER A 96 -3.06 8.13 9.67
C SER A 96 -2.74 7.82 8.22
N CYS A 97 -1.64 7.11 8.00
CA CYS A 97 -1.17 6.74 6.68
C CYS A 97 -0.61 5.31 6.70
N ILE A 98 -0.91 4.56 5.64
CA ILE A 98 -0.31 3.25 5.41
C ILE A 98 0.63 3.38 4.21
N ARG A 99 1.93 3.16 4.44
CA ARG A 99 2.93 3.14 3.39
C ARG A 99 3.23 1.70 3.01
N LEU A 100 3.05 1.34 1.75
CA LEU A 100 3.41 0.03 1.21
C LEU A 100 4.77 0.13 0.50
N ASP A 101 5.71 -0.74 0.84
CA ASP A 101 6.97 -0.94 0.13
C ASP A 101 6.85 -2.21 -0.73
N LEU A 102 6.48 -2.03 -1.99
CA LEU A 102 6.26 -3.16 -2.91
C LEU A 102 7.57 -3.86 -3.27
N ALA A 103 8.71 -3.14 -3.24
CA ALA A 103 10.01 -3.70 -3.55
C ALA A 103 10.49 -4.68 -2.46
N LYS A 104 10.14 -4.40 -1.19
CA LYS A 104 10.48 -5.26 -0.05
C LYS A 104 9.33 -6.13 0.45
N ASN A 105 8.13 -5.99 -0.13
CA ASN A 105 6.90 -6.58 0.37
C ASN A 105 6.70 -6.26 1.88
N GLY A 106 6.87 -4.99 2.23
CA GLY A 106 6.74 -4.48 3.60
C GLY A 106 5.71 -3.35 3.69
N TYR A 107 5.30 -3.00 4.90
CA TYR A 107 4.45 -1.84 5.15
C TYR A 107 4.93 -1.07 6.39
N GLU A 108 4.57 0.21 6.43
CA GLU A 108 4.81 1.09 7.57
C GLU A 108 3.50 1.80 7.95
N LEU A 109 3.28 1.98 9.25
CA LEU A 109 2.14 2.67 9.81
C LEU A 109 2.60 4.05 10.30
N LEU A 110 2.16 5.09 9.60
CA LEU A 110 2.66 6.45 9.76
C LEU A 110 1.57 7.38 10.30
N GLU A 111 1.99 8.44 10.98
CA GLU A 111 1.06 9.43 11.55
C GLU A 111 0.39 10.32 10.48
N SER A 112 1.03 10.47 9.31
CA SER A 112 0.57 11.25 8.14
C SER A 112 1.32 10.77 6.88
N CYS A 113 0.77 11.03 5.69
CA CYS A 113 1.42 10.78 4.38
C CYS A 113 2.15 12.04 3.89
N ASP A 114 3.15 12.50 4.65
CA ASP A 114 4.02 13.64 4.26
C ASP A 114 5.27 13.19 3.46
#